data_AF-A0A939FED1-F1
#
_entry.id   AF-A0A939FED1-F1
#
_cell.length_a   1.000
_cell.length_b   1.000
_cell.length_c   1.000
_cell.angle_alpha   90.00
_cell.angle_beta   90.00
_cell.angle_gamma   90.00
#
_symmetry.space_group_name_H-M   'P 1'
#
loop_
_entity.id
_entity.type
_entity.pdbx_description
1 polymer ?
#
loop_
_entity_poly.entity_id
_entity_poly.type
_entity_poly.pdbx_seq_one_letter_code
_entity_poly.pdbx_strand_id
1 'polypeptide(L)'
;MLVMGVGVIGGFTVLAVVSTLALITIGRRRELALLRLIGAGRRQVTRMLAMETALITTTGLLIGTVVAAVPLTAFGLTAAGTLPYLPPTDYAVIALTVTAAVAAGTLLPAIRRSGRPGRQRRPAPRSAN
;
A
#
# COMPACT_ATOMS: atom_id res chain seq x y z
N MET A 1 11.25 -5.81 -28.68
CA MET A 1 10.74 -6.96 -27.90
C MET A 1 10.88 -6.74 -26.39
N LEU A 2 12.06 -6.36 -25.88
CA LEU A 2 12.29 -6.16 -24.43
C LEU A 2 11.36 -5.11 -23.80
N VAL A 3 11.19 -3.95 -24.45
CA VAL A 3 10.29 -2.87 -23.96
C VAL A 3 8.83 -3.34 -23.84
N MET A 4 8.34 -4.11 -24.82
CA MET A 4 6.99 -4.68 -24.78
C MET A 4 6.85 -5.71 -23.64
N GLY A 5 7.87 -6.56 -23.44
CA GLY A 5 7.88 -7.54 -22.34
C GLY A 5 7.84 -6.88 -20.96
N VAL A 6 8.69 -5.88 -20.74
CA VAL A 6 8.71 -5.11 -19.47
C VAL A 6 7.39 -4.37 -19.25
N GLY A 7 6.81 -3.79 -20.31
CA GLY A 7 5.51 -3.13 -20.24
C GLY A 7 4.38 -4.06 -19.81
N VAL A 8 4.31 -5.27 -20.40
CA VAL A 8 3.29 -6.27 -20.05
C VAL A 8 3.46 -6.77 -18.62
N ILE A 9 4.68 -7.11 -18.21
CA ILE A 9 4.98 -7.57 -16.85
C ILE A 9 4.64 -6.47 -15.83
N GLY A 10 5.03 -5.23 -16.13
CA GLY A 10 4.70 -4.07 -15.30
C GLY A 10 3.18 -3.87 -15.17
N GLY A 11 2.45 -3.94 -16.29
CA GLY A 11 0.99 -3.83 -16.29
C GLY A 11 0.31 -4.92 -15.46
N PHE A 12 0.74 -6.18 -15.62
CA PHE A 12 0.21 -7.29 -14.82
C PHE A 12 0.52 -7.13 -13.34
N THR A 13 1.73 -6.68 -12.99
CA THR A 13 2.14 -6.39 -11.61
C THR A 13 1.24 -5.32 -10.99
N VAL A 14 0.97 -4.23 -11.71
CA VAL A 14 0.04 -3.18 -11.25
C VAL A 14 -1.36 -3.75 -11.00
N LEU A 15 -1.88 -4.55 -11.93
CA LEU A 15 -3.20 -5.17 -11.78
C LEU A 15 -3.26 -6.09 -10.55
N ALA A 16 -2.25 -6.93 -10.37
CA ALA A 16 -2.15 -7.84 -9.23
C ALA A 16 -2.11 -7.06 -7.90
N VAL A 17 -1.29 -6.02 -7.83
CA VAL A 17 -1.20 -5.14 -6.65
C VAL A 17 -2.53 -4.44 -6.38
N VAL A 18 -3.16 -3.86 -7.39
CA VAL A 18 -4.47 -3.18 -7.24
C VAL A 18 -5.54 -4.15 -6.75
N SER A 19 -5.60 -5.36 -7.30
CA SER A 19 -6.57 -6.38 -6.89
C SER A 19 -6.40 -6.77 -5.42
N THR A 20 -5.14 -6.95 -4.99
CA THR A 20 -4.81 -7.29 -3.60
C THR A 20 -5.14 -6.14 -2.66
N LEU A 21 -4.76 -4.91 -3.02
CA LEU A 21 -5.09 -3.72 -2.23
C LEU A 21 -6.60 -3.51 -2.13
N ALA A 22 -7.35 -3.79 -3.20
CA ALA A 22 -8.81 -3.74 -3.18
C ALA A 22 -9.39 -4.74 -2.19
N LEU A 23 -8.93 -6.00 -2.22
CA LEU A 23 -9.35 -7.04 -1.27
C LEU A 23 -9.05 -6.65 0.18
N ILE A 24 -7.81 -6.22 0.48
CA ILE A 24 -7.40 -5.76 1.81
C ILE A 24 -8.28 -4.59 2.28
N THR A 25 -8.52 -3.61 1.39
CA THR A 25 -9.32 -2.42 1.71
C THR A 25 -10.76 -2.77 2.04
N ILE A 26 -11.36 -3.75 1.36
CA ILE A 26 -12.72 -4.21 1.63
C ILE A 26 -12.79 -4.92 2.99
N GLY A 27 -11.84 -5.81 3.30
CA GLY A 27 -11.75 -6.50 4.58
C GLY A 27 -11.63 -5.53 5.76
N ARG A 28 -10.71 -4.56 5.65
CA ARG A 28 -10.44 -3.58 6.71
C ARG A 28 -11.63 -2.67 7.03
N ARG A 29 -12.56 -2.46 6.07
CA ARG A 29 -13.81 -1.71 6.35
C ARG A 29 -14.70 -2.42 7.36
N ARG A 30 -14.75 -3.75 7.34
CA ARG A 30 -15.59 -4.55 8.25
C ARG A 30 -15.03 -4.51 9.67
N GLU A 31 -13.72 -4.71 9.82
CA GLU A 31 -13.04 -4.59 11.11
C GLU A 31 -13.16 -3.20 11.72
N LEU A 32 -13.01 -2.13 10.93
CA LEU A 32 -13.16 -0.76 11.43
C LEU A 32 -14.61 -0.42 11.81
N ALA A 33 -15.60 -1.06 11.17
CA ALA A 33 -17.00 -0.94 11.57
C ALA A 33 -17.26 -1.66 12.90
N LEU A 34 -16.67 -2.84 13.10
CA LEU A 34 -16.71 -3.57 14.37
C LEU A 34 -16.01 -2.78 15.48
N LEU A 35 -14.78 -2.30 15.26
CA LEU A 35 -14.04 -1.47 16.22
C LEU A 35 -14.80 -0.18 16.61
N ARG A 36 -15.58 0.40 15.70
CA ARG A 36 -16.46 1.54 16.02
C ARG A 36 -17.65 1.16 16.88
N LEU A 37 -18.19 -0.06 16.74
CA LEU A 37 -19.29 -0.57 17.58
C LEU A 37 -18.85 -0.80 19.03
N ILE A 38 -17.58 -1.15 19.25
CA ILE A 38 -16.96 -1.28 20.58
C ILE A 38 -16.25 0.00 21.06
N GLY A 39 -16.41 1.14 20.36
CA GLY A 39 -15.98 2.46 20.85
C GLY A 39 -14.51 2.84 20.61
N ALA A 40 -13.78 2.14 19.73
CA ALA A 40 -12.37 2.41 19.47
C ALA A 40 -12.11 3.83 18.92
N GLY A 41 -11.13 4.52 19.50
CA GLY A 41 -10.77 5.89 19.15
C GLY A 41 -10.03 6.01 17.80
N ARG A 42 -10.26 7.13 17.08
CA ARG A 42 -9.66 7.41 15.76
C ARG A 42 -8.13 7.33 15.74
N ARG A 43 -7.48 7.75 16.83
CA ARG A 43 -6.01 7.71 16.99
C ARG A 43 -5.45 6.28 17.07
N GLN A 44 -6.20 5.34 17.67
CA GLN A 44 -5.78 3.94 17.77
C GLN A 44 -5.79 3.28 16.40
N VAL A 45 -6.83 3.56 15.61
CA VAL A 45 -6.96 3.09 14.23
C VAL A 45 -5.80 3.61 13.38
N THR A 46 -5.52 4.92 13.38
CA THR A 46 -4.42 5.48 12.57
C THR A 46 -3.06 4.93 12.96
N ARG A 47 -2.83 4.66 14.26
CA ARG A 47 -1.55 4.09 14.75
C ARG A 47 -1.39 2.63 14.34
N MET A 48 -2.46 1.83 14.42
CA MET A 48 -2.47 0.46 13.93
C MET A 48 -2.19 0.41 12.42
N LEU A 49 -2.87 1.27 11.65
CA LEU A 49 -2.65 1.38 10.21
C LEU A 49 -1.22 1.77 9.85
N ALA A 50 -0.61 2.69 10.60
CA ALA A 50 0.77 3.08 10.38
C ALA A 50 1.74 1.92 10.61
N MET A 51 1.54 1.12 11.67
CA MET A 51 2.37 -0.05 11.96
C MET A 51 2.22 -1.14 10.90
N GLU A 52 0.99 -1.43 10.48
CA GLU A 52 0.73 -2.40 9.41
C GLU A 52 1.37 -1.94 8.08
N THR A 53 1.23 -0.65 7.76
CA THR A 53 1.85 -0.06 6.56
C THR A 53 3.38 -0.14 6.63
N ALA A 54 3.97 0.13 7.79
CA ALA A 54 5.40 0.01 8.00
C ALA A 54 5.87 -1.43 7.75
N LEU A 55 5.20 -2.42 8.36
CA LEU A 55 5.53 -3.84 8.18
C LEU A 55 5.45 -4.29 6.72
N ILE A 56 4.38 -3.93 6.01
CA ILE A 56 4.19 -4.28 4.59
C ILE A 56 5.28 -3.61 3.74
N THR A 57 5.58 -2.34 3.99
CA THR A 57 6.56 -1.60 3.20
C THR A 57 7.96 -2.15 3.43
N THR A 58 8.36 -2.41 4.67
CA THR A 58 9.69 -2.94 4.98
C THR A 58 9.87 -4.35 4.44
N THR A 59 8.88 -5.24 4.61
CA THR A 59 8.95 -6.60 4.08
C THR A 59 8.96 -6.61 2.55
N GLY A 60 8.12 -5.79 1.91
CA GLY A 60 8.12 -5.61 0.46
C GLY A 60 9.45 -5.08 -0.08
N LEU A 61 10.06 -4.09 0.58
CA LEU A 61 11.36 -3.56 0.18
C LEU A 61 12.45 -4.61 0.30
N LEU A 62 12.49 -5.33 1.42
CA LEU A 62 13.49 -6.38 1.65
C LEU A 62 13.38 -7.50 0.61
N ILE A 63 12.18 -8.06 0.45
CA ILE A 63 11.93 -9.15 -0.51
C ILE A 63 12.19 -8.66 -1.94
N GLY A 64 11.68 -7.48 -2.30
CA GLY A 64 11.89 -6.89 -3.62
C GLY A 64 13.37 -6.68 -3.94
N THR A 65 14.15 -6.19 -2.97
CA THR A 65 15.60 -5.99 -3.15
C THR A 65 16.32 -7.32 -3.36
N VAL A 66 16.00 -8.35 -2.56
CA VAL A 66 16.58 -9.69 -2.70
C VAL A 66 16.22 -10.33 -4.05
N VAL A 67 14.95 -10.24 -4.45
CA VAL A 67 14.48 -10.80 -5.73
C VAL A 67 15.08 -10.04 -6.91
N ALA A 68 15.19 -8.72 -6.83
CA ALA A 68 15.79 -7.90 -7.89
C ALA A 68 17.29 -8.14 -8.05
N ALA A 69 18.01 -8.48 -6.96
CA ALA A 69 19.44 -8.76 -7.02
C ALA A 69 19.77 -9.97 -7.93
N VAL A 70 18.89 -10.97 -8.01
CA VAL A 70 19.11 -12.18 -8.83
C VAL A 70 19.25 -11.86 -10.34
N PRO A 71 18.26 -11.25 -11.02
CA PRO A 71 18.41 -10.91 -12.43
C PRO A 71 19.45 -9.81 -12.64
N LEU A 72 19.62 -8.88 -11.68
CA LEU A 72 20.61 -7.82 -11.79
C LEU A 72 22.04 -8.38 -11.84
N THR A 73 22.36 -9.32 -10.93
CA THR A 73 23.67 -10.00 -10.89
C THR A 73 23.91 -10.86 -12.13
N ALA A 74 22.91 -11.64 -12.56
CA ALA A 74 23.00 -12.42 -13.79
C ALA A 74 23.28 -11.51 -15.01
N PHE A 75 22.59 -10.38 -15.11
CA PHE A 75 22.81 -9.42 -16.18
C PHE A 75 24.17 -8.71 -16.08
N GLY A 76 24.56 -8.25 -14.88
CA GLY A 76 25.85 -7.56 -14.69
C GLY A 76 27.05 -8.43 -15.03
N LEU A 77 27.02 -9.70 -14.61
CA LEU A 77 28.07 -10.66 -14.92
C LEU A 77 28.14 -10.97 -16.43
N THR A 78 27.00 -11.13 -17.09
CA THR A 78 26.97 -11.47 -18.53
C THR A 78 27.25 -10.27 -19.44
N ALA A 79 26.83 -9.06 -19.06
CA ALA A 79 26.96 -7.87 -19.88
C ALA A 79 28.29 -7.12 -19.66
N ALA A 80 28.74 -7.02 -18.41
CA ALA A 80 29.88 -6.16 -18.03
C ALA A 80 31.01 -6.92 -17.32
N GLY A 81 30.84 -8.21 -17.01
CA GLY A 81 31.83 -9.01 -16.28
C GLY A 81 32.11 -8.52 -14.85
N THR A 82 31.27 -7.62 -14.33
CA THR A 82 31.43 -6.97 -13.02
C THR A 82 30.15 -7.10 -12.21
N LEU A 83 30.27 -7.05 -10.87
CA LEU A 83 29.08 -7.05 -10.02
C LEU A 83 28.24 -5.79 -10.28
N PRO A 84 26.91 -5.90 -10.31
CA PRO A 84 26.04 -4.75 -10.49
C PRO A 84 26.20 -3.82 -9.30
N TYR A 85 26.66 -2.60 -9.54
CA TYR A 85 26.71 -1.55 -8.54
C TYR A 85 25.51 -0.63 -8.71
N LEU A 86 24.66 -0.57 -7.68
CA LEU A 86 23.60 0.41 -7.60
C LEU A 86 24.03 1.52 -6.64
N PRO A 87 24.18 2.78 -7.09
CA PRO A 87 24.51 3.88 -6.20
C PRO A 87 23.51 3.97 -5.03
N PRO A 88 23.98 4.21 -3.79
CA PRO A 88 23.10 4.31 -2.62
C PRO A 88 22.00 5.37 -2.77
N THR A 89 22.29 6.44 -3.51
CA THR A 89 21.36 7.54 -3.79
C THR A 89 20.15 7.05 -4.61
N ASP A 90 20.38 6.24 -5.64
CA ASP A 90 19.31 5.73 -6.50
C ASP A 90 18.42 4.75 -5.75
N TYR A 91 19.04 3.88 -4.94
CA TYR A 91 18.30 2.99 -4.05
C TYR A 91 17.45 3.78 -3.05
N ALA A 92 17.99 4.86 -2.47
CA ALA A 92 17.24 5.72 -1.54
C ALA A 92 16.03 6.38 -2.22
N VAL A 93 16.15 6.81 -3.47
CA VAL A 93 15.02 7.37 -4.25
C VAL A 93 13.95 6.30 -4.50
N ILE A 94 14.34 5.08 -4.86
CA ILE A 94 13.39 3.96 -5.03
C ILE A 94 12.68 3.64 -3.71
N ALA A 95 13.44 3.51 -2.61
CA ALA A 95 12.90 3.24 -1.29
C ALA A 95 11.91 4.34 -0.85
N LEU A 96 12.28 5.61 -1.05
CA LEU A 96 11.45 6.76 -0.72
C LEU A 96 10.16 6.79 -1.53
N THR A 97 10.25 6.59 -2.85
CA THR A 97 9.08 6.61 -3.75
C THR A 97 8.10 5.47 -3.45
N VAL A 98 8.61 4.25 -3.20
CA VAL A 98 7.77 3.12 -2.77
C VAL A 98 7.10 3.41 -1.44
N THR A 99 7.85 3.88 -0.45
CA THR A 99 7.32 4.19 0.89
C THR A 99 6.26 5.29 0.80
N ALA A 100 6.51 6.35 0.04
CA ALA A 100 5.56 7.44 -0.18
C ALA A 100 4.29 6.97 -0.88
N ALA A 101 4.40 6.12 -1.91
CA ALA A 101 3.26 5.59 -2.65
C ALA A 101 2.37 4.71 -1.75
N VAL A 102 2.97 3.80 -0.97
CA VAL A 102 2.22 2.93 -0.05
C VAL A 102 1.56 3.76 1.07
N ALA A 103 2.30 4.71 1.66
CA ALA A 103 1.77 5.59 2.70
C ALA A 103 0.61 6.46 2.18
N ALA A 104 0.73 7.00 0.96
CA ALA A 104 -0.37 7.73 0.32
C ALA A 104 -1.59 6.82 0.11
N GLY A 105 -1.39 5.59 -0.39
CA GLY A 105 -2.46 4.63 -0.61
C GLY A 105 -3.22 4.24 0.67
N THR A 106 -2.53 4.14 1.81
CA THR A 106 -3.15 3.72 3.08
C THR A 106 -3.74 4.88 3.88
N LEU A 107 -3.10 6.06 3.88
CA LEU A 107 -3.50 7.21 4.69
C LEU A 107 -4.53 8.12 3.99
N LEU A 108 -4.46 8.29 2.67
CA LEU A 108 -5.43 9.13 1.94
C LEU A 108 -6.90 8.71 2.14
N PRO A 109 -7.27 7.41 2.12
CA PRO A 109 -8.64 6.97 2.38
C PRO A 109 -9.09 7.21 3.83
N ALA A 110 -8.16 7.15 4.78
CA ALA A 110 -8.44 7.40 6.20
C ALA A 110 -8.79 8.88 6.43
N ILE A 111 -8.04 9.78 5.79
CA ILE A 111 -8.25 11.23 5.89
C ILE A 111 -9.52 11.65 5.12
N ARG A 112 -9.73 11.16 3.89
CA ARG A 112 -10.89 11.53 3.06
C ARG A 112 -12.24 11.09 3.65
N ARG A 113 -12.30 9.99 4.42
CA ARG A 113 -13.54 9.59 5.10
C ARG A 113 -13.91 10.46 6.30
N SER A 114 -13.00 11.31 6.78
CA SER A 114 -13.31 12.26 7.87
C SER A 114 -14.21 13.41 7.41
N GLY A 115 -14.28 13.68 6.10
CA GLY A 115 -15.03 14.82 5.54
C GLY A 115 -16.53 14.58 5.27
N ARG A 116 -17.08 13.39 5.57
CA ARG A 116 -18.53 13.16 5.53
C ARG A 116 -19.03 12.90 6.95
N PRO A 117 -19.31 13.96 7.74
CA PRO A 117 -20.18 13.84 8.89
C PRO A 117 -21.47 13.20 8.38
N GLY A 118 -21.87 12.10 9.02
CA GLY A 118 -23.13 11.47 8.72
C GLY A 118 -24.22 12.53 8.78
N ARG A 119 -24.94 12.70 7.67
CA ARG A 119 -26.36 13.05 7.73
C ARG A 119 -26.99 12.00 8.63
N GLN A 120 -27.01 12.29 9.93
CA GLN A 120 -27.91 11.67 10.87
C GLN A 120 -29.29 11.81 10.25
N ARG A 121 -29.78 10.72 9.67
CA ARG A 121 -31.20 10.49 9.53
C ARG A 121 -31.73 10.52 10.95
N ARG A 122 -32.18 11.71 11.37
CA ARG A 122 -33.05 11.88 12.53
C ARG A 122 -34.14 10.82 12.42
N PRO A 123 -34.35 9.97 13.44
CA PRO A 123 -35.58 9.21 13.55
C PRO A 123 -36.71 10.24 13.57
N ALA A 124 -37.66 10.11 12.63
CA ALA A 124 -38.87 10.93 12.66
C ALA A 124 -39.54 10.75 14.04
N PRO A 125 -39.99 11.82 14.71
CA PRO A 125 -40.78 11.68 15.92
C PRO A 125 -42.02 10.88 15.54
N ARG A 126 -42.17 9.73 16.18
CA ARG A 126 -43.37 8.91 16.14
C ARG A 126 -44.45 9.77 16.80
N SER A 127 -45.21 10.49 15.99
CA SER A 127 -46.41 11.17 16.44
C SER A 127 -47.34 10.10 16.99
N ALA A 128 -47.53 10.15 18.30
CA ALA A 128 -48.64 9.50 18.96
C ALA A 128 -49.93 10.06 18.37
N ASN A 129 -50.65 9.23 17.61
CA ASN A 129 -52.10 9.23 17.51
C ASN A 129 -52.53 7.88 16.91
#